data_AF-A0A9D1VCG0-F1
#
_entry.id   AF-A0A9D1VCG0-F1
#
_cell.length_a   1.000
_cell.length_b   1.000
_cell.length_c   1.000
_cell.angle_alpha   90.00
_cell.angle_beta   90.00
_cell.angle_gamma   90.00
#
_symmetry.space_group_name_H-M   'P 1'
#
loop_
_entity.id
_entity.type
_entity.pdbx_description
1 polymer ?
#
loop_
_entity_poly.entity_id
_entity_poly.type
_entity_poly.pdbx_seq_one_letter_code
_entity_poly.pdbx_strand_id
1 'polypeptide(L)'
;MEWIELDETLLAEAFQERECAELLALRSSADPVPGICRGIAARIRAAVQANGRCVLDGSESSIPQALRSEAVALLRLKILIRYNLNVSDDRRQDAQKADERLDAIARGDMPFSGDSTPAARPAYYGRKRTRRQPPNGGIM
;
A
#
# COMPACT_ATOMS: atom_id res chain seq x y z
N MET A 1 8.75 -6.66 8.61
CA MET A 1 7.43 -6.26 8.10
C MET A 1 6.95 -7.37 7.18
N GLU A 2 5.85 -8.04 7.52
CA GLU A 2 5.34 -9.17 6.73
C GLU A 2 4.51 -8.66 5.54
N TRP A 3 4.67 -9.33 4.40
CA TRP A 3 3.91 -9.07 3.18
C TRP A 3 3.02 -10.27 2.89
N ILE A 4 1.75 -10.02 2.61
CA ILE A 4 0.73 -11.04 2.34
C ILE A 4 0.22 -10.91 0.91
N GLU A 5 -0.15 -12.02 0.30
CA GLU A 5 -0.79 -12.02 -1.02
C GLU A 5 -2.23 -11.53 -0.93
N LEU A 6 -2.62 -10.62 -1.82
CA LEU A 6 -4.00 -10.17 -1.95
C LEU A 6 -4.76 -11.10 -2.92
N ASP A 7 -5.25 -12.22 -2.38
CA ASP A 7 -5.90 -13.30 -3.13
C ASP A 7 -7.34 -13.59 -2.65
N GLU A 8 -7.90 -14.73 -3.08
CA GLU A 8 -9.26 -15.14 -2.73
C GLU A 8 -9.47 -15.42 -1.24
N THR A 9 -8.41 -15.71 -0.46
CA THR A 9 -8.54 -15.95 0.98
C THR A 9 -8.97 -14.69 1.73
N LEU A 10 -8.46 -13.52 1.31
CA LEU A 10 -8.89 -12.22 1.83
C LEU A 10 -10.30 -11.84 1.39
N LEU A 11 -10.77 -12.40 0.27
CA LEU A 11 -12.14 -12.25 -0.18
C LEU A 11 -13.14 -12.89 0.79
N ALA A 12 -12.80 -14.08 1.30
CA ALA A 12 -13.63 -14.78 2.28
C ALA A 12 -13.74 -14.00 3.60
N GLU A 13 -12.78 -13.14 3.91
CA GLU A 13 -12.85 -12.24 5.07
C GLU A 13 -13.65 -10.96 4.78
N ALA A 14 -13.65 -10.51 3.52
CA ALA A 14 -14.37 -9.31 3.09
C ALA A 14 -15.89 -9.50 3.11
N PHE A 15 -16.36 -10.75 3.06
CA PHE A 15 -17.77 -11.09 2.88
C PHE A 15 -18.24 -12.13 3.89
N GLN A 16 -19.50 -12.03 4.30
CA GLN A 16 -20.13 -13.11 5.06
C GLN A 16 -20.34 -14.34 4.17
N GLU A 17 -20.45 -15.54 4.75
CA GLU A 17 -20.61 -16.80 4.00
C GLU A 17 -21.77 -16.76 2.99
N ARG A 18 -22.90 -16.14 3.36
CA ARG A 18 -24.04 -15.94 2.46
C ARG A 18 -23.72 -15.03 1.27
N GLU A 19 -22.98 -13.95 1.51
CA GLU A 19 -22.55 -13.02 0.45
C GLU A 19 -21.55 -13.71 -0.48
N CYS A 20 -20.67 -14.57 0.05
CA CYS A 20 -19.77 -15.40 -0.75
C CYS A 20 -20.56 -16.33 -1.68
N ALA A 21 -21.63 -16.96 -1.20
CA ALA A 21 -22.47 -17.81 -2.04
C ALA A 21 -23.18 -17.02 -3.16
N GLU A 22 -23.68 -15.81 -2.86
CA GLU A 22 -24.28 -14.92 -3.85
C GLU A 22 -23.25 -14.44 -4.90
N LEU A 23 -22.04 -14.08 -4.47
CA LEU A 23 -20.94 -13.72 -5.36
C LEU A 23 -20.53 -14.89 -6.26
N LEU A 24 -20.39 -16.09 -5.71
CA LEU A 24 -20.08 -17.30 -6.49
C LEU A 24 -21.15 -17.59 -7.54
N ALA A 25 -22.44 -17.40 -7.22
CA ALA A 25 -23.53 -17.56 -8.17
C ALA A 25 -23.51 -16.51 -9.30
N LEU A 26 -22.97 -15.32 -9.03
CA LEU A 26 -22.83 -14.24 -10.01
C LEU A 26 -21.53 -14.30 -10.82
N ARG A 27 -20.56 -15.14 -10.42
CA ARG A 27 -19.30 -15.30 -11.16
C ARG A 27 -19.59 -15.93 -12.52
N SER A 28 -19.26 -15.18 -13.57
CA SER A 28 -19.24 -15.66 -14.95
C SER A 28 -17.82 -16.10 -15.33
N SER A 29 -17.63 -16.65 -16.54
CA SER A 29 -16.30 -17.00 -17.07
C SER A 29 -15.34 -15.80 -17.17
N ALA A 30 -15.85 -14.56 -17.12
CA ALA A 30 -15.07 -13.33 -17.04
C ALA A 30 -15.14 -12.73 -15.62
N ASP A 31 -14.59 -13.45 -14.65
CA ASP A 31 -14.55 -13.01 -13.25
C ASP A 31 -13.73 -11.70 -13.12
N PRO A 32 -14.34 -10.57 -12.68
CA PRO A 32 -13.62 -9.32 -12.47
C PRO A 32 -12.74 -9.33 -11.21
N VAL A 33 -12.94 -10.26 -10.28
CA VAL A 33 -12.28 -10.29 -8.97
C VAL A 33 -10.75 -10.25 -9.07
N PRO A 34 -10.06 -11.06 -9.90
CA PRO A 34 -8.61 -10.98 -10.04
C PRO A 34 -8.11 -9.62 -10.56
N GLY A 35 -8.92 -8.92 -11.36
CA GLY A 35 -8.61 -7.56 -11.80
C GLY A 35 -8.73 -6.53 -10.67
N ILE A 36 -9.74 -6.69 -9.82
CA ILE A 36 -9.97 -5.84 -8.65
C ILE A 36 -8.84 -6.02 -7.62
N CYS A 37 -8.46 -7.26 -7.30
CA CYS A 37 -7.34 -7.53 -6.39
C CYS A 37 -6.05 -6.89 -6.89
N ARG A 38 -5.69 -7.09 -8.16
CA ARG A 38 -4.51 -6.43 -8.76
C ARG A 38 -4.56 -4.91 -8.66
N GLY A 39 -5.72 -4.31 -8.93
CA GLY A 39 -5.90 -2.86 -8.83
C GLY A 39 -5.72 -2.33 -7.40
N ILE A 40 -6.21 -3.04 -6.39
CA ILE A 40 -6.06 -2.67 -4.98
C ILE A 40 -4.63 -2.86 -4.51
N ALA A 41 -4.00 -3.99 -4.83
CA ALA A 41 -2.59 -4.24 -4.51
C ALA A 41 -1.70 -3.14 -5.11
N ALA A 42 -1.90 -2.80 -6.39
CA ALA A 42 -1.17 -1.72 -7.05
C ALA A 42 -1.38 -0.36 -6.34
N ARG A 43 -2.62 -0.04 -5.92
CA ARG A 43 -2.91 1.21 -5.20
C ARG A 43 -2.20 1.28 -3.85
N ILE A 44 -2.24 0.20 -3.07
CA ILE A 44 -1.58 0.10 -1.77
C ILE A 44 -0.07 0.22 -1.96
N ARG A 45 0.52 -0.55 -2.90
CA ARG A 45 1.95 -0.49 -3.21
C ARG A 45 2.38 0.91 -3.66
N ALA A 46 1.57 1.60 -4.45
CA ALA A 46 1.84 2.97 -4.85
C ALA A 46 1.87 3.94 -3.66
N ALA A 47 0.94 3.81 -2.70
CA ALA A 47 0.95 4.62 -1.48
C ALA A 47 2.20 4.36 -0.62
N VAL A 48 2.57 3.08 -0.48
CA VAL A 48 3.79 2.67 0.24
C VAL A 48 5.04 3.23 -0.43
N GLN A 49 5.13 3.11 -1.75
CA GLN A 49 6.26 3.61 -2.53
C GLN A 49 6.37 5.13 -2.47
N ALA A 50 5.24 5.84 -2.53
CA ALA A 50 5.17 7.30 -2.46
C ALA A 50 5.67 7.86 -1.12
N ASN A 51 5.39 7.17 -0.02
CA ASN A 51 5.92 7.52 1.31
C ASN A 51 7.47 7.55 1.32
N GLY A 52 8.10 6.71 0.49
CA GLY A 52 9.57 6.64 0.37
C GLY A 52 10.29 6.11 1.60
N ARG A 53 9.55 5.65 2.62
CA ARG A 53 10.06 5.11 3.89
C ARG A 53 10.13 3.58 3.93
N CYS A 54 9.55 2.88 2.96
CA CYS A 54 9.56 1.43 2.92
C CYS A 54 10.01 0.95 1.53
N VAL A 55 10.78 -0.13 1.51
CA VAL A 55 11.12 -0.84 0.28
C VAL A 55 9.98 -1.81 -0.03
N LEU A 56 9.53 -1.82 -1.29
CA LEU A 56 8.53 -2.80 -1.74
C LEU A 56 9.15 -4.20 -1.69
N ASP A 57 8.39 -5.16 -1.15
CA ASP A 57 8.77 -6.57 -1.11
C ASP A 57 7.65 -7.42 -1.73
N GLY A 58 7.92 -8.72 -1.92
CA GLY A 58 6.99 -9.68 -2.47
C GLY A 58 6.64 -9.45 -3.94
N SER A 59 5.57 -10.10 -4.37
CA SER A 59 5.02 -10.03 -5.72
C SER A 59 4.22 -8.74 -5.95
N GLU A 60 3.79 -8.49 -7.19
CA GLU A 60 2.92 -7.35 -7.52
C GLU A 60 1.55 -7.39 -6.83
N SER A 61 1.10 -8.58 -6.43
CA SER A 61 -0.13 -8.80 -5.65
C SER A 61 0.09 -8.78 -4.14
N SER A 62 1.35 -8.73 -3.67
CA SER A 62 1.62 -8.65 -2.25
C SER A 62 1.42 -7.24 -1.69
N ILE A 63 0.81 -7.17 -0.51
CA ILE A 63 0.63 -5.95 0.28
C ILE A 63 1.22 -6.12 1.68
N PRO A 64 1.56 -5.03 2.37
CA PRO A 64 1.91 -5.07 3.78
C PRO A 64 0.76 -5.64 4.62
N GLN A 65 1.06 -6.59 5.50
CA GLN A 65 0.06 -7.20 6.39
C GLN A 65 -0.69 -6.17 7.26
N ALA A 66 -0.03 -5.07 7.62
CA ALA A 66 -0.66 -4.01 8.41
C ALA A 66 -1.66 -3.15 7.63
N LEU A 67 -1.71 -3.28 6.29
CA LEU A 67 -2.71 -2.65 5.41
C LEU A 67 -3.81 -3.62 4.98
N ARG A 68 -3.88 -4.78 5.64
CA ARG A 68 -4.85 -5.84 5.35
C ARG A 68 -6.29 -5.36 5.53
N SER A 69 -6.60 -4.64 6.61
CA SER A 69 -7.94 -4.12 6.88
C SER A 69 -8.43 -3.16 5.79
N GLU A 70 -7.54 -2.29 5.34
CA GLU A 70 -7.77 -1.29 4.29
C GLU A 70 -7.98 -1.99 2.96
N ALA A 71 -7.15 -2.99 2.65
CA ALA A 71 -7.32 -3.82 1.48
C ALA A 71 -8.69 -4.51 1.46
N VAL A 72 -9.10 -5.13 2.57
CA VAL A 72 -10.40 -5.80 2.73
C VAL A 72 -11.57 -4.84 2.52
N ALA A 73 -11.53 -3.65 3.12
CA ALA A 73 -12.59 -2.65 2.97
C ALA A 73 -12.75 -2.19 1.51
N LEU A 74 -11.63 -1.91 0.83
CA LEU A 74 -11.63 -1.52 -0.59
C LEU A 74 -12.09 -2.66 -1.50
N LEU A 75 -11.67 -3.90 -1.20
CA LEU A 75 -12.06 -5.10 -1.94
C LEU A 75 -13.57 -5.29 -1.88
N ARG A 76 -14.11 -5.23 -0.66
CA ARG A 76 -15.54 -5.39 -0.39
C ARG A 76 -16.35 -4.38 -1.21
N LEU A 77 -16.00 -3.10 -1.12
CA LEU A 77 -16.74 -2.05 -1.83
C LEU A 77 -16.66 -2.23 -3.36
N LYS A 78 -15.46 -2.44 -3.91
CA LYS A 78 -15.28 -2.56 -5.37
C LYS A 78 -16.01 -3.77 -5.95
N ILE A 79 -16.01 -4.89 -5.24
CA ILE A 79 -16.72 -6.09 -5.65
C ILE A 79 -18.23 -5.86 -5.62
N LEU A 80 -18.78 -5.30 -4.53
CA LEU A 80 -20.22 -5.01 -4.44
C LEU A 80 -20.68 -4.10 -5.58
N ILE A 81 -19.93 -3.01 -5.86
CA ILE A 81 -20.23 -2.11 -6.98
C ILE A 81 -20.15 -2.86 -8.32
N ARG A 82 -19.12 -3.69 -8.52
CA ARG A 82 -18.90 -4.37 -9.80
C ARG A 82 -20.02 -5.36 -10.13
N TYR A 83 -20.53 -6.06 -9.12
CA TYR A 83 -21.65 -6.99 -9.24
C TYR A 83 -23.03 -6.33 -9.05
N ASN A 84 -23.08 -5.00 -8.91
CA ASN A 84 -24.31 -4.23 -8.69
C ASN A 84 -25.12 -4.73 -7.47
N LEU A 85 -24.40 -5.15 -6.42
CA LEU A 85 -24.98 -5.59 -5.15
C LEU A 85 -25.22 -4.38 -4.23
N ASN A 86 -26.09 -4.57 -3.24
CA ASN A 86 -26.39 -3.51 -2.28
C ASN A 86 -25.14 -3.11 -1.47
N VAL A 87 -24.91 -1.81 -1.38
CA VAL A 87 -23.80 -1.23 -0.61
C VAL A 87 -24.39 -0.40 0.53
N SER A 88 -24.16 -0.82 1.78
CA SER A 88 -24.54 0.00 2.94
C SER A 88 -23.63 1.23 3.08
N ASP A 89 -24.15 2.28 3.70
CA ASP A 89 -23.37 3.50 3.93
C ASP A 89 -22.15 3.24 4.83
N ASP A 90 -22.26 2.34 5.81
CA ASP A 90 -21.13 1.90 6.64
C ASP A 90 -19.98 1.35 5.77
N ARG A 91 -20.28 0.51 4.78
CA ARG A 91 -19.26 -0.07 3.89
C ARG A 91 -18.63 0.98 2.97
N ARG A 92 -19.39 2.00 2.56
CA ARG A 92 -18.84 3.15 1.83
C ARG A 92 -17.90 3.95 2.71
N GLN A 93 -18.31 4.19 3.96
CA GLN A 93 -17.53 4.94 4.93
C GLN A 93 -16.23 4.20 5.29
N ASP A 94 -16.27 2.88 5.45
CA ASP A 94 -15.07 2.07 5.73
C ASP A 94 -14.07 2.13 4.58
N ALA A 95 -14.53 2.00 3.33
CA ALA A 95 -13.68 2.14 2.16
C ALA A 95 -13.14 3.56 2.01
N GLN A 96 -13.94 4.58 2.30
CA GLN A 96 -13.48 5.98 2.29
C GLN A 96 -12.38 6.20 3.34
N LYS A 97 -12.55 5.71 4.57
CA LYS A 97 -11.52 5.78 5.62
C LYS A 97 -10.25 5.05 5.21
N ALA A 98 -10.37 3.91 4.53
CA ALA A 98 -9.23 3.17 3.99
C ALA A 98 -8.47 4.00 2.93
N ASP A 99 -9.18 4.63 1.99
CA ASP A 99 -8.56 5.52 0.99
C ASP A 99 -7.89 6.73 1.64
N GLU A 100 -8.56 7.40 2.58
CA GLU A 100 -8.01 8.55 3.33
C GLU A 100 -6.72 8.18 4.08
N ARG A 101 -6.69 6.98 4.67
CA ARG A 101 -5.50 6.46 5.35
C ARG A 101 -4.37 6.14 4.37
N LEU A 102 -4.66 5.53 3.22
CA LEU A 102 -3.67 5.31 2.17
C LEU A 102 -3.09 6.63 1.64
N ASP A 103 -3.90 7.67 1.52
CA ASP A 103 -3.44 9.00 1.13
C ASP A 103 -2.58 9.67 2.22
N ALA A 104 -2.91 9.49 3.50
CA ALA A 104 -2.07 9.95 4.60
C ALA A 104 -0.71 9.20 4.63
N ILE A 105 -0.72 7.91 4.33
CA ILE A 105 0.51 7.10 4.20
C ILE A 105 1.35 7.60 3.03
N ALA A 106 0.74 7.81 1.86
CA ALA A 106 1.44 8.29 0.67
C ALA A 106 2.12 9.65 0.89
N ARG A 107 1.49 10.52 1.69
CA ARG A 107 2.06 11.81 2.12
C ARG A 107 3.14 11.70 3.19
N GLY A 108 3.25 10.55 3.85
CA GLY A 108 4.14 10.33 4.99
C GLY A 108 3.61 10.92 6.31
N ASP A 109 2.33 11.29 6.35
CA ASP A 109 1.63 11.85 7.50
C ASP A 109 1.29 10.77 8.55
N MET A 110 1.15 9.52 8.11
CA MET A 110 0.81 8.39 8.99
C MET A 110 1.72 7.17 8.73
N PRO A 111 2.28 6.56 9.78
CA PRO A 111 2.98 5.28 9.66
C PRO A 111 1.98 4.12 9.53
N PHE A 112 2.32 3.08 8.76
CA PHE A 112 1.47 1.91 8.57
C PHE A 112 2.11 0.58 8.98
N SER A 113 3.37 0.58 9.44
CA SER A 113 4.01 -0.52 10.16
C SER A 113 5.25 0.00 10.87
N GLY A 114 5.54 -0.57 12.05
CA GLY A 114 6.66 -0.16 12.90
C GLY A 114 7.97 -0.12 12.12
N ASP A 115 8.63 1.04 12.19
CA ASP A 115 9.92 1.38 11.59
C ASP A 115 10.66 0.21 10.93
N SER A 116 10.53 0.11 9.61
CA SER A 116 11.74 -0.16 8.83
C SER A 116 12.29 1.20 8.48
N THR A 117 13.01 1.80 9.44
CA THR A 117 13.85 2.97 9.19
C THR A 117 14.59 2.72 7.87
N PRO A 118 14.33 3.47 6.78
CA PRO A 118 15.38 3.60 5.79
C PRO A 118 16.49 4.28 6.56
N ALA A 119 17.62 3.59 6.72
CA ALA A 119 18.87 4.20 7.13
C ALA A 119 18.90 5.59 6.51
N ALA A 120 19.01 6.62 7.36
CA ALA A 120 19.02 8.01 6.97
C ALA A 120 19.63 8.13 5.58
N ARG A 121 18.87 8.67 4.60
CA ARG A 121 19.40 9.03 3.28
C ARG A 121 20.84 9.46 3.51
N PRO A 122 21.86 8.78 2.96
CA PRO A 122 23.22 9.20 3.23
C PRO A 122 23.25 10.65 2.77
N ALA A 123 23.35 11.56 3.74
CA ALA A 123 23.66 12.95 3.48
C ALA A 123 24.86 12.84 2.56
N TYR A 124 24.67 13.34 1.36
CA TYR A 124 25.62 13.35 0.28
C TYR A 124 27.02 13.57 0.87
N TYR A 125 27.79 12.50 1.09
CA TYR A 125 29.21 12.62 1.45
C TYR A 125 29.89 12.92 0.12
N GLY A 126 29.70 14.16 -0.34
CA GLY A 126 30.57 14.78 -1.31
C GLY A 126 31.98 14.65 -0.77
N ARG A 127 32.75 13.78 -1.42
CA ARG A 127 34.17 13.51 -1.10
C ARG A 127 34.91 14.81 -0.83
N LYS A 128 35.70 14.77 0.24
CA LYS A 128 36.72 15.75 0.57
C LYS A 128 37.59 16.06 -0.66
N ARG A 129 37.68 17.33 -1.03
CA ARG A 129 38.92 17.90 -1.58
C ARG A 129 39.45 18.88 -0.55
N THR A 130 40.29 18.38 0.35
CA THR A 130 41.26 19.21 1.05
C THR A 130 42.18 19.82 -0.01
N ARG A 131 41.85 21.03 -0.46
CA ARG A 131 42.77 21.83 -1.28
C ARG A 131 43.89 22.27 -0.35
N ARG A 132 45.09 21.78 -0.65
CA ARG A 132 46.36 22.11 0.00
C ARG A 132 46.42 23.60 0.37
N GLN A 133 46.71 23.86 1.63
CA GLN A 133 47.18 25.15 2.13
C GLN A 133 48.47 25.52 1.37
N PRO A 134 48.57 26.69 0.72
CA PRO A 134 49.84 27.19 0.23
C PRO A 134 50.73 27.59 1.42
N PRO A 135 52.06 27.43 1.34
CA PRO A 135 52.96 27.86 2.39
C PRO A 135 52.94 29.38 2.53
N ASN A 136 53.00 29.82 3.78
CA ASN A 136 53.06 31.21 4.22
C ASN A 136 54.05 32.03 3.39
N GLY A 137 53.54 33.10 2.79
CA GLY A 137 54.34 34.31 2.56
C GLY A 137 54.54 35.00 3.91
N GLY A 138 55.80 35.12 4.32
CA GLY A 138 56.23 35.86 5.49
C GLY A 138 57.61 36.43 5.22
N ILE A 139 57.64 37.73 4.98
CA ILE A 139 58.78 38.59 4.67
C ILE A 139 59.52 38.89 5.98
N MET A 140 60.85 38.76 5.99
CA MET A 140 61.86 39.69 6.57
C MET A 140 63.25 39.09 6.45
#